data_AF-A0A6P0PES8-F1
#
_entry.id   AF-A0A6P0PES8-F1
#
_cell.length_a   1.000
_cell.length_b   1.000
_cell.length_c   1.000
_cell.angle_alpha   90.00
_cell.angle_beta   90.00
_cell.angle_gamma   90.00
#
_symmetry.space_group_name_H-M   'P 1'
#
loop_
_entity.id
_entity.type
_entity.pdbx_description
1 polymer ?
#
loop_
_entity_poly.entity_id
_entity_poly.type
_entity_poly.pdbx_seq_one_letter_code
_entity_poly.pdbx_strand_id
1 'polypeptide(L)'
;MAMDNLLLIELINTPLKSSTIMNLTKLLFIDSKVENYRHLISEIDLDTKVFILQPNGNGINQIAENLGNYHQVETIHIISHGAKGTLYLGNSLLNLDNIHQYAESIQQWGKCLSGDG
;
A
#
# COMPACT_ATOMS: atom_id res chain seq x y z
N MET A 1 -35.07 -20.36 37.90
CA MET A 1 -34.58 -19.00 38.21
C MET A 1 -33.59 -18.66 37.11
N ALA A 2 -34.05 -17.91 36.11
CA ALA A 2 -33.28 -17.55 34.94
C ALA A 2 -32.57 -16.21 35.18
N MET A 3 -31.53 -15.98 34.37
CA MET A 3 -30.74 -14.75 34.19
C MET A 3 -29.63 -14.47 35.20
N ASP A 4 -28.48 -15.14 34.99
CA ASP A 4 -27.16 -14.48 35.05
C ASP A 4 -26.74 -14.10 33.62
N ASN A 5 -27.55 -13.26 32.96
CA ASN A 5 -27.22 -12.65 31.66
C ASN A 5 -26.66 -11.23 31.83
N LEU A 6 -26.12 -10.93 33.02
CA LEU A 6 -25.73 -9.59 33.45
C LEU A 6 -24.36 -9.14 32.91
N LEU A 7 -23.51 -10.08 32.48
CA LEU A 7 -22.23 -9.76 31.83
C LEU A 7 -22.37 -9.23 30.39
N LEU A 8 -23.53 -9.42 29.74
CA LEU A 8 -23.74 -9.00 28.35
C LEU A 8 -24.23 -7.55 28.19
N ILE A 9 -24.62 -6.87 29.28
CA ILE A 9 -25.29 -5.55 29.21
C ILE A 9 -24.33 -4.39 29.53
N GLU A 10 -23.20 -4.62 30.20
CA GLU A 10 -22.25 -3.55 30.53
C GLU A 10 -21.43 -3.03 29.32
N LEU A 11 -21.37 -3.77 28.21
CA LEU A 11 -20.58 -3.36 27.02
C LEU A 11 -21.32 -2.47 26.01
N ILE A 12 -22.59 -2.15 26.23
CA ILE A 12 -23.39 -1.33 25.28
C ILE A 12 -23.65 0.12 25.75
N ASN A 13 -23.22 0.51 26.95
CA ASN A 13 -23.53 1.83 27.52
C ASN A 13 -22.36 2.81 27.68
N THR A 14 -21.25 2.62 26.95
CA THR A 14 -20.23 3.66 26.79
C THR A 14 -20.45 4.42 25.48
N PRO A 15 -20.45 5.78 25.48
CA PRO A 15 -20.56 6.55 24.24
C PRO A 15 -19.42 6.16 23.30
N LEU A 16 -19.78 5.96 22.02
CA LEU A 16 -18.95 5.39 20.96
C LEU A 16 -17.47 5.84 21.03
N LYS A 17 -16.61 4.89 21.40
CA LYS A 17 -15.34 4.68 20.68
C LYS A 17 -15.34 3.30 20.05
N SER A 18 -16.43 2.98 19.34
CA SER A 18 -16.21 2.35 18.04
C SER A 18 -15.68 3.48 17.16
N SER A 19 -14.40 3.83 17.32
CA SER A 19 -13.67 4.28 16.14
C SER A 19 -13.92 3.15 15.18
N THR A 20 -14.67 3.38 14.11
CA THR A 20 -14.65 2.51 12.94
C THR A 20 -13.22 2.04 12.84
N ILE A 21 -12.95 0.75 13.03
CA ILE A 21 -11.63 0.22 12.68
C ILE A 21 -11.63 0.38 11.17
N MET A 22 -11.24 1.56 10.70
CA MET A 22 -10.96 1.82 9.31
C MET A 22 -9.88 0.79 9.04
N ASN A 23 -10.26 -0.24 8.29
CA ASN A 23 -9.31 -1.25 7.87
C ASN A 23 -8.44 -0.59 6.81
N LEU A 24 -7.49 0.19 7.32
CA LEU A 24 -6.57 1.02 6.58
C LEU A 24 -5.77 0.08 5.68
N THR A 25 -5.76 0.40 4.39
CA THR A 25 -5.17 -0.47 3.40
C THR A 25 -3.69 -0.14 3.27
N LYS A 26 -2.81 -1.08 3.62
CA LYS A 26 -1.36 -1.01 3.36
C LYS A 26 -1.06 -1.69 2.04
N LEU A 27 -0.39 -1.00 1.13
CA LEU A 27 -0.03 -1.52 -0.18
C LEU A 27 1.48 -1.65 -0.32
N LEU A 28 1.95 -2.82 -0.74
CA LEU A 28 3.36 -3.06 -1.07
C LEU A 28 3.48 -3.38 -2.56
N PHE A 29 4.29 -2.61 -3.26
CA PHE A 29 4.75 -2.91 -4.61
C PHE A 29 6.19 -3.44 -4.53
N ILE A 30 6.43 -4.62 -5.08
CA ILE A 30 7.76 -5.21 -5.12
C ILE A 30 8.16 -5.53 -6.55
N ASP A 31 9.32 -5.03 -6.96
CA ASP A 31 9.90 -5.35 -8.26
C ASP A 31 10.41 -6.79 -8.25
N SER A 32 9.93 -7.60 -9.21
CA SER A 32 10.35 -8.99 -9.37
C SER A 32 11.84 -9.17 -9.70
N LYS A 33 12.54 -8.10 -10.08
CA LYS A 33 14.00 -8.09 -10.26
C LYS A 33 14.78 -8.02 -8.94
N VAL A 34 14.12 -7.74 -7.82
CA VAL A 34 14.76 -7.78 -6.50
C VAL A 34 15.11 -9.21 -6.14
N GLU A 35 16.36 -9.42 -5.74
CA GLU A 35 16.84 -10.72 -5.31
C GLU A 35 16.01 -11.26 -4.14
N ASN A 36 15.60 -12.53 -4.23
CA ASN A 36 14.81 -13.20 -3.20
C ASN A 36 13.51 -12.47 -2.80
N TYR A 37 12.90 -11.71 -3.72
CA TYR A 37 11.67 -10.95 -3.42
C TYR A 37 10.54 -11.80 -2.82
N ARG A 38 10.47 -13.10 -3.16
CA ARG A 38 9.47 -14.03 -2.58
C ARG A 38 9.68 -14.29 -1.09
N HIS A 39 10.93 -14.34 -0.63
CA HIS A 39 11.25 -14.41 0.79
C HIS A 39 10.94 -13.08 1.47
N LEU A 40 11.19 -11.94 0.82
CA LEU A 40 10.79 -10.65 1.40
C LEU A 40 9.27 -10.61 1.63
N ILE A 41 8.47 -11.13 0.69
CA ILE A 41 7.01 -11.23 0.83
C ILE A 41 6.59 -12.12 2.01
N SER A 42 7.32 -13.20 2.32
CA SER A 42 6.94 -14.09 3.43
C SER A 42 7.07 -13.44 4.80
N GLU A 43 7.89 -12.39 4.91
CA GLU A 43 8.11 -11.62 6.15
C GLU A 43 7.16 -10.41 6.29
N ILE A 44 6.25 -10.20 5.33
CA ILE A 44 5.30 -9.07 5.35
C ILE A 44 4.05 -9.43 6.17
N ASP A 45 3.56 -8.46 6.93
CA ASP A 45 2.33 -8.58 7.71
C ASP A 45 1.13 -8.99 6.84
N LEU A 46 0.26 -9.83 7.40
CA LEU A 46 -0.93 -10.36 6.72
C LEU A 46 -1.96 -9.27 6.33
N ASP A 47 -1.84 -8.06 6.89
CA ASP A 47 -2.69 -6.92 6.59
C ASP A 47 -2.23 -6.09 5.37
N THR A 48 -1.08 -6.44 4.77
CA THR A 48 -0.50 -5.73 3.64
C THR A 48 -0.84 -6.43 2.32
N LYS A 49 -1.44 -5.67 1.40
CA LYS A 49 -1.71 -6.16 0.05
C LYS A 49 -0.49 -5.99 -0.85
N VAL A 50 0.01 -7.10 -1.37
CA VAL A 50 1.24 -7.14 -2.17
C VAL A 50 0.94 -7.19 -3.67
N PHE A 51 1.63 -6.36 -4.44
CA PHE A 51 1.67 -6.35 -5.90
C PHE A 51 3.08 -6.61 -6.41
N ILE A 52 3.22 -7.53 -7.35
CA ILE A 52 4.50 -7.85 -7.99
C ILE A 52 4.58 -7.11 -9.32
N LEU A 53 5.55 -6.19 -9.45
CA LEU A 53 5.80 -5.49 -10.70
C LEU A 53 6.44 -6.45 -11.71
N GLN A 54 5.84 -6.51 -12.89
CA GLN A 54 6.32 -7.34 -13.98
C GLN A 54 7.62 -6.74 -14.56
N PRO A 55 8.65 -7.57 -14.80
CA PRO A 55 10.00 -7.10 -15.08
C PRO A 55 10.13 -6.43 -16.46
N ASN A 56 9.18 -6.71 -17.36
CA ASN A 56 9.14 -6.22 -18.74
C ASN A 56 8.11 -5.10 -18.96
N GLY A 57 7.36 -4.73 -17.93
CA GLY A 57 6.41 -3.63 -17.99
C GLY A 57 6.99 -2.35 -17.41
N ASN A 58 6.44 -1.20 -17.80
CA ASN A 58 6.75 0.07 -17.15
C ASN A 58 6.21 0.00 -15.71
N GLY A 59 7.10 -0.07 -14.72
CA GLY A 59 6.71 -0.25 -13.32
C GLY A 59 6.01 0.98 -12.75
N ILE A 60 6.32 2.18 -13.24
CA ILE A 60 5.67 3.41 -12.80
C ILE A 60 4.18 3.40 -13.18
N ASN A 61 3.88 2.99 -14.41
CA ASN A 61 2.51 2.85 -14.91
C ASN A 61 1.77 1.71 -14.20
N GLN A 62 2.41 0.57 -13.98
CA GLN A 62 1.81 -0.54 -13.22
C GLN A 62 1.39 -0.11 -11.81
N ILE A 63 2.20 0.68 -11.11
CA ILE A 63 1.83 1.22 -9.79
C ILE A 63 0.61 2.14 -9.95
N ALA A 64 0.63 3.07 -10.91
CA ALA A 64 -0.47 4.01 -11.12
C ALA A 64 -1.80 3.30 -11.45
N GLU A 65 -1.76 2.29 -12.31
CA GLU A 65 -2.91 1.45 -12.69
C GLU A 65 -3.49 0.71 -11.48
N ASN A 66 -2.64 0.12 -10.65
CA ASN A 66 -3.11 -0.56 -9.44
C ASN A 66 -3.73 0.43 -8.46
N LEU A 67 -3.04 1.54 -8.18
CA LEU A 67 -3.50 2.58 -7.24
C LEU A 67 -4.78 3.29 -7.70
N GLY A 68 -5.08 3.31 -9.00
CA GLY A 68 -6.35 3.80 -9.52
C GLY A 68 -7.60 3.10 -8.96
N ASN A 69 -7.43 1.90 -8.37
CA ASN A 69 -8.52 1.14 -7.76
C ASN A 69 -8.63 1.32 -6.24
N TYR A 70 -7.80 2.18 -5.64
CA TYR A 70 -7.75 2.38 -4.19
C TYR A 70 -8.00 3.84 -3.80
N HIS A 71 -8.58 4.01 -2.63
CA HIS A 71 -8.79 5.29 -1.96
C HIS A 71 -8.55 5.09 -0.47
N GLN A 72 -8.12 6.14 0.24
CA GLN A 72 -7.84 6.10 1.68
C GLN A 72 -6.82 5.00 2.08
N VAL A 73 -5.79 4.83 1.24
CA VAL A 73 -4.61 3.98 1.51
C VAL A 73 -3.78 4.62 2.61
N GLU A 74 -3.34 3.84 3.59
CA GLU A 74 -2.50 4.36 4.68
C GLU A 74 -1.05 4.48 4.24
N THR A 75 -0.52 3.43 3.60
CA THR A 75 0.85 3.43 3.12
C THR A 75 0.98 2.79 1.75
N ILE A 76 1.90 3.36 0.97
CA ILE A 76 2.43 2.73 -0.24
C ILE A 76 3.91 2.47 0.02
N HIS A 77 4.28 1.20 0.08
CA HIS A 77 5.65 0.76 0.14
C HIS A 77 6.11 0.31 -1.25
N ILE A 78 7.33 0.64 -1.62
CA ILE A 78 7.95 0.21 -2.88
C ILE A 78 9.30 -0.43 -2.54
N ILE A 79 9.47 -1.69 -2.92
CA ILE A 79 10.75 -2.41 -2.82
C ILE A 79 11.26 -2.64 -4.25
N SER A 80 12.38 -2.02 -4.58
CA SER A 80 13.02 -2.19 -5.88
C SER A 80 14.53 -1.92 -5.82
N HIS A 81 15.22 -2.13 -6.94
CA HIS A 81 16.60 -1.68 -7.07
C HIS A 81 16.66 -0.17 -7.28
N GLY A 82 17.73 0.45 -6.79
CA GLY A 82 17.98 1.87 -6.97
C GLY A 82 19.47 2.18 -7.10
N ALA A 83 19.74 3.36 -7.61
CA ALA A 83 21.05 4.00 -7.60
C ALA A 83 20.88 5.44 -7.11
N LYS A 84 21.97 6.19 -6.97
CA LYS A 84 21.90 7.58 -6.52
C LYS A 84 20.97 8.40 -7.44
N GLY A 85 19.86 8.87 -6.89
CA GLY A 85 18.85 9.66 -7.61
C GLY A 85 18.08 8.90 -8.69
N THR A 86 18.09 7.56 -8.67
CA THR A 86 17.40 6.72 -9.66
C THR A 86 16.71 5.56 -8.98
N LEU A 87 15.45 5.32 -9.34
CA LEU A 87 14.68 4.15 -8.96
C LEU A 87 14.43 3.28 -10.19
N TYR A 88 14.69 1.98 -10.10
CA TYR A 88 14.35 1.03 -11.15
C TYR A 88 13.02 0.37 -10.79
N LEU A 89 12.08 0.35 -11.74
CA LEU A 89 10.74 -0.22 -11.57
C LEU A 89 10.34 -0.97 -12.84
N GLY A 90 10.33 -2.29 -12.80
CA GLY A 90 10.10 -3.13 -13.98
C GLY A 90 11.18 -2.87 -15.03
N ASN A 91 10.78 -2.44 -16.23
CA ASN A 91 11.71 -1.99 -17.29
C ASN A 91 11.92 -0.47 -17.34
N SER A 92 11.33 0.28 -16.41
CA SER A 92 11.43 1.74 -16.34
C SER A 92 12.45 2.18 -15.29
N LEU A 93 13.03 3.37 -15.51
CA LEU A 93 13.83 4.08 -14.53
C LEU A 93 13.16 5.43 -14.25
N LEU A 94 13.12 5.83 -12.99
CA LEU A 94 12.62 7.14 -12.55
C LEU A 94 13.79 7.91 -11.95
N ASN A 95 14.07 9.11 -12.46
CA ASN A 95 15.13 9.98 -11.99
C ASN A 95 14.76 11.46 -12.19
N LEU A 96 15.65 12.37 -11.77
CA LEU A 96 15.41 13.82 -11.92
C LEU A 96 15.26 14.27 -13.37
N ASP A 97 15.89 13.57 -14.32
CA ASP A 97 15.85 13.91 -15.73
C ASP A 97 14.52 13.55 -16.39
N ASN A 98 13.76 12.59 -15.84
CA ASN A 98 12.52 12.12 -16.44
C ASN A 98 11.28 12.18 -15.52
N ILE A 99 11.43 12.61 -14.27
CA ILE A 99 10.32 12.70 -13.31
C ILE A 99 9.14 13.54 -13.83
N HIS A 100 9.42 14.56 -14.62
CA HIS A 100 8.40 15.42 -15.24
C HIS A 100 7.52 14.65 -16.25
N GLN A 101 8.06 13.61 -16.90
CA GLN A 101 7.33 12.76 -17.84
C GLN A 101 6.32 11.86 -17.12
N TYR A 102 6.59 11.56 -15.85
CA TYR A 102 5.77 10.71 -15.00
C TYR A 102 4.95 11.50 -13.96
N ALA A 103 4.90 12.83 -14.08
CA ALA A 103 4.27 13.69 -13.08
C ALA A 103 2.80 13.33 -12.84
N GLU A 104 2.05 12.96 -13.88
CA GLU A 104 0.66 12.54 -13.75
C GLU A 104 0.52 11.21 -13.01
N SER A 105 1.33 10.21 -13.38
CA SER A 105 1.37 8.90 -12.71
C SER A 105 1.74 9.06 -11.23
N ILE A 106 2.74 9.86 -10.91
CA ILE A 106 3.18 10.11 -9.53
C ILE A 106 2.12 10.87 -8.73
N GLN A 107 1.46 11.87 -9.34
CA GLN A 107 0.31 12.54 -8.71
C GLN A 107 -0.82 11.55 -8.43
N GLN A 108 -1.08 10.60 -9.33
CA GLN A 108 -2.07 9.56 -9.13
C GLN A 108 -1.73 8.67 -7.93
N TRP A 109 -0.45 8.42 -7.66
CA TRP A 109 -0.05 7.66 -6.48
C TRP A 109 -0.45 8.40 -5.21
N GLY A 110 -0.20 9.71 -5.15
CA GLY A 110 -0.58 10.54 -3.99
C GLY A 110 -2.09 10.64 -3.76
N LYS A 111 -2.91 10.61 -4.83
CA LYS A 111 -4.37 10.76 -4.71
C LYS A 111 -5.07 9.64 -3.94
N CYS A 112 -4.47 8.45 -3.87
CA CYS A 112 -5.08 7.33 -3.15
C CYS A 112 -4.77 7.34 -1.64
N LEU A 113 -3.76 8.11 -1.21
CA LEU A 113 -3.35 8.19 0.19
C LEU A 113 -4.41 8.88 1.05
N SER A 114 -4.55 8.41 2.29
CA SER A 114 -5.30 9.13 3.32
C SER A 114 -4.57 10.42 3.70
N GLY A 115 -5.27 11.39 4.30
CA GLY A 115 -4.70 12.71 4.61
C GLY A 115 -3.54 12.71 5.63
N ASP A 116 -3.25 11.56 6.25
CA ASP A 116 -2.15 11.36 7.19
C ASP A 116 -0.93 10.64 6.55
N GLY A 117 -1.02 10.26 5.27
CA GLY A 117 0.02 9.54 4.52
C GLY A 117 0.97 10.42 3.71
#